data_AF-A0A7W1E878-F1
#
_entry.id   AF-A0A7W1E878-F1
#
_cell.length_a   1.000
_cell.length_b   1.000
_cell.length_c   1.000
_cell.angle_alpha   90.00
_cell.angle_beta   90.00
_cell.angle_gamma   90.00
#
_symmetry.space_group_name_H-M   'P 1'
#
loop_
_entity.id
_entity.type
_entity.pdbx_description
1 polymer ?
#
loop_
_entity_poly.entity_id
_entity_poly.type
_entity_poly.pdbx_seq_one_letter_code
_entity_poly.pdbx_strand_id
1 'polypeptide(L)'
;MKGSAVSPRPLTRLRKACLAFPDTTEVEAWGEPTFRVRNKIFAMYAAENTHHGAGRPGVWLKATATNQDLVLRAAPDKYFKPPYVGPSGWIGVWL
;
A
#
# COMPACT_ATOMS: atom_id res chain seq x y z
N MET A 1 23.15 -10.36 14.70
CA MET A 1 22.02 -11.16 14.16
C MET A 1 20.73 -10.44 14.53
N LYS A 2 20.09 -9.72 13.60
CA LYS A 2 18.80 -9.05 13.88
C LYS A 2 17.70 -10.12 13.80
N GLY A 3 16.98 -10.31 14.90
CA GLY A 3 15.90 -11.29 14.99
C GLY A 3 14.87 -11.05 13.90
N SER A 4 14.51 -12.11 13.19
CA SER A 4 13.43 -12.08 12.19
C SER A 4 12.12 -11.85 12.93
N ALA A 5 11.68 -10.60 13.02
CA ALA A 5 10.35 -10.30 13.54
C ALA A 5 9.31 -10.86 12.57
N VAL A 6 8.38 -11.66 13.09
CA VAL A 6 7.22 -12.14 12.32
C VAL A 6 6.50 -10.91 11.77
N SER A 7 6.46 -10.80 10.45
CA SER A 7 5.80 -9.65 9.80
C SER A 7 4.30 -9.68 10.11
N PRO A 8 3.65 -8.52 10.32
CA PRO A 8 2.21 -8.47 10.56
C PRO A 8 1.45 -9.26 9.49
N ARG A 9 0.40 -9.98 9.90
CA ARG A 9 -0.39 -10.81 8.97
C ARG A 9 -0.85 -10.02 7.72
N PRO A 10 -1.29 -8.75 7.82
CA PRO A 10 -1.65 -7.98 6.63
C PRO A 10 -0.48 -7.78 5.66
N LEU A 11 0.71 -7.41 6.16
CA LEU A 11 1.91 -7.26 5.34
C LEU A 11 2.32 -8.58 4.67
N THR A 12 2.26 -9.70 5.40
CA THR A 12 2.55 -11.03 4.84
C THR A 12 1.61 -11.39 3.69
N ARG A 13 0.31 -11.07 3.83
CA ARG A 13 -0.68 -11.28 2.74
C ARG A 13 -0.43 -10.35 1.56
N LEU A 14 -0.08 -9.09 1.81
CA LEU A 14 0.25 -8.12 0.77
C LEU A 14 1.47 -8.58 -0.03
N ARG A 15 2.55 -9.00 0.64
CA ARG A 15 3.73 -9.57 0.00
C ARG A 15 3.38 -10.74 -0.89
N LYS A 16 2.58 -11.70 -0.39
CA LYS A 16 2.14 -12.86 -1.18
C LYS A 16 1.38 -12.44 -2.44
N ALA A 17 0.50 -11.44 -2.34
CA ALA A 17 -0.28 -10.97 -3.48
C ALA A 17 0.58 -10.21 -4.50
N CYS A 18 1.41 -9.26 -4.04
CA CYS A 18 2.23 -8.42 -4.91
C CYS A 18 3.35 -9.20 -5.60
N LEU A 19 4.06 -10.06 -4.88
CA LEU A 19 5.19 -10.84 -5.41
C LEU A 19 4.75 -11.99 -6.34
N ALA A 20 3.45 -12.26 -6.46
CA ALA A 20 2.92 -13.21 -7.44
C ALA A 20 2.85 -12.62 -8.85
N PHE A 21 2.93 -11.30 -9.02
CA PHE A 21 2.96 -10.68 -10.33
C PHE A 21 4.36 -10.77 -10.96
N PRO A 22 4.46 -11.00 -12.29
CA PRO A 22 5.73 -11.03 -13.01
C PRO A 22 6.55 -9.75 -12.78
N ASP A 23 7.88 -9.88 -12.76
CA ASP A 23 8.84 -8.78 -12.65
C ASP A 23 8.66 -7.88 -11.41
N THR A 24 7.95 -8.35 -10.37
CA THR A 24 7.73 -7.57 -9.15
C THR A 24 8.87 -7.73 -8.16
N THR A 25 9.34 -6.60 -7.62
CA THR A 25 10.27 -6.58 -6.49
C THR A 25 9.70 -5.82 -5.30
N GLU A 26 10.07 -6.26 -4.09
CA GLU A 26 9.91 -5.49 -2.86
C GLU A 26 11.16 -4.62 -2.66
N VAL A 27 10.95 -3.34 -2.43
CA VAL A 27 12.00 -2.36 -2.11
C VAL A 27 11.53 -1.53 -0.94
N GLU A 28 12.36 -1.42 0.09
CA GLU A 28 12.09 -0.51 1.20
C GLU A 28 12.25 0.95 0.73
N ALA A 29 11.27 1.79 1.03
CA ALA A 29 11.36 3.23 0.89
C ALA A 29 10.69 3.91 2.08
N TRP A 30 11.33 4.95 2.61
CA TRP A 30 10.83 5.69 3.78
C TRP A 30 10.54 4.80 5.01
N GLY A 31 11.23 3.67 5.13
CA GLY A 31 11.02 2.68 6.20
C GLY A 31 9.85 1.73 5.97
N GLU A 32 9.25 1.74 4.77
CA GLU A 32 8.07 0.92 4.44
C GLU A 32 8.26 0.08 3.17
N PRO A 33 7.68 -1.13 3.12
CA PRO A 33 7.67 -1.96 1.91
C PRO A 33 6.92 -1.30 0.76
N THR A 34 7.62 -1.09 -0.35
CA THR A 34 7.01 -0.72 -1.65
C THR A 34 7.18 -1.87 -2.63
N PHE A 35 6.16 -2.10 -3.46
CA PHE A 35 6.15 -3.14 -4.49
C PHE A 35 6.18 -2.49 -5.86
N ARG A 36 7.10 -2.96 -6.71
CA ARG A 36 7.49 -2.27 -7.94
C ARG A 36 7.61 -3.22 -9.11
N VAL A 37 7.30 -2.71 -10.30
CA VAL A 37 7.67 -3.33 -11.58
C VAL A 37 8.56 -2.36 -12.32
N ARG A 38 9.75 -2.79 -12.75
CA ARG A 38 10.75 -1.93 -13.44
C ARG A 38 10.97 -0.60 -12.70
N ASN A 39 11.14 -0.69 -11.38
CA ASN A 39 11.32 0.43 -10.44
C ASN A 39 10.15 1.44 -10.35
N LYS A 40 8.97 1.12 -10.88
CA LYS A 40 7.75 1.93 -10.71
C LYS A 40 6.87 1.32 -9.61
N ILE A 41 6.57 2.09 -8.57
CA ILE A 41 5.72 1.64 -7.45
C ILE A 41 4.28 1.46 -7.93
N PHE A 42 3.67 0.33 -7.56
CA PHE A 42 2.24 0.07 -7.76
C PHE A 42 1.49 -0.22 -6.46
N ALA A 43 2.19 -0.63 -5.40
CA ALA A 43 1.63 -0.80 -4.07
C ALA A 43 2.64 -0.40 -2.99
N MET A 44 2.14 0.08 -1.84
CA MET A 44 2.94 0.42 -0.67
C MET A 44 2.17 0.05 0.60
N TYR A 45 2.85 -0.58 1.56
CA TYR A 45 2.29 -0.76 2.90
C TYR A 45 2.48 0.53 3.70
N ALA A 46 1.39 1.05 4.25
CA ALA A 46 1.40 2.19 5.17
C ALA A 46 1.25 1.63 6.59
N ALA A 47 2.33 1.54 7.35
CA ALA A 47 2.30 0.97 8.69
C ALA A 47 1.70 1.95 9.69
N GLU A 48 1.00 1.44 10.71
CA GLU A 48 0.30 2.25 11.71
C GLU A 48 1.20 3.27 12.43
N ASN A 49 2.48 2.92 12.60
CA ASN A 49 3.47 3.70 13.33
C ASN A 49 4.27 4.66 12.42
N THR A 50 3.89 4.82 11.16
CA THR A 50 4.45 5.84 10.26
C THR A 50 3.46 6.97 10.04
N HIS A 51 3.96 8.08 9.51
CA HIS A 51 3.11 9.20 9.08
C HIS A 51 2.22 8.82 7.88
N HIS A 52 2.55 7.77 7.12
CA HIS A 52 1.72 7.28 6.02
C HIS A 52 0.52 6.47 6.51
N GLY A 53 0.65 5.69 7.61
CA GLY A 53 -0.48 4.99 8.24
C GLY A 53 -1.23 5.81 9.29
N ALA A 54 -0.57 6.79 9.92
CA ALA A 54 -1.21 7.74 10.84
C ALA A 54 -2.08 7.07 11.93
N GLY A 55 -1.56 6.01 12.55
CA GLY A 55 -2.25 5.26 13.62
C GLY A 55 -3.14 4.11 13.15
N ARG A 56 -3.31 3.91 11.83
CA ARG A 56 -4.05 2.77 11.28
C ARG A 56 -3.31 2.17 10.07
N PRO A 57 -3.06 0.85 10.04
CA PRO A 57 -2.38 0.27 8.90
C PRO A 57 -3.24 0.37 7.64
N GLY A 58 -2.58 0.52 6.50
CA GLY A 58 -3.24 0.60 5.21
C GLY A 58 -2.35 0.13 4.07
N VAL A 59 -2.93 0.09 2.87
CA VAL A 59 -2.21 -0.16 1.62
C VAL A 59 -2.54 0.93 0.64
N TRP A 60 -1.54 1.54 0.05
CA TRP A 60 -1.72 2.51 -1.03
C TRP A 60 -1.49 1.81 -2.35
N LEU A 61 -2.45 1.90 -3.26
CA LEU A 61 -2.49 1.20 -4.53
C LEU A 61 -2.57 2.20 -5.67
N LYS A 62 -1.71 2.00 -6.68
CA LYS A 62 -1.80 2.75 -7.93
C LYS A 62 -3.11 2.42 -8.63
N ALA A 63 -3.85 3.47 -8.97
CA ALA A 63 -5.12 3.36 -9.67
C ALA A 63 -5.33 4.57 -10.59
N THR A 64 -6.47 4.58 -11.29
CA THR A 64 -6.94 5.74 -12.06
C THR A 64 -7.84 6.61 -11.19
N ALA A 65 -7.99 7.88 -11.54
CA ALA A 65 -8.93 8.78 -10.86
C ALA A 65 -10.36 8.23 -10.87
N THR A 66 -10.80 7.62 -11.97
CA THR A 66 -12.11 6.97 -12.10
C THR A 66 -12.28 5.83 -11.09
N ASN A 67 -11.29 4.96 -10.94
CA ASN A 67 -11.36 3.86 -9.97
C ASN A 67 -11.31 4.37 -8.53
N GLN A 68 -10.50 5.41 -8.25
CA GLN A 68 -10.46 6.05 -6.94
C GLN A 68 -11.85 6.58 -6.55
N ASP A 69 -12.45 7.35 -7.43
CA ASP A 69 -13.77 7.95 -7.23
C ASP A 69 -14.88 6.89 -7.05
N LEU A 70 -14.82 5.80 -7.85
CA LEU A 70 -15.75 4.67 -7.73
C LEU A 70 -15.70 4.03 -6.34
N VAL A 71 -14.52 3.62 -5.87
CA VAL A 71 -14.41 2.87 -4.60
C VAL A 71 -14.64 3.76 -3.38
N LEU A 72 -14.24 5.03 -3.44
CA LEU A 72 -14.48 5.99 -2.36
C LEU A 72 -15.98 6.23 -2.15
N ARG A 73 -16.77 6.31 -3.23
CA ARG A 73 -18.23 6.39 -3.10
C ARG A 73 -18.85 5.08 -2.64
N ALA A 74 -18.36 3.94 -3.12
CA ALA A 74 -18.97 2.64 -2.83
C ALA A 74 -18.72 2.15 -1.40
N ALA A 75 -17.56 2.43 -0.81
CA ALA A 75 -17.20 2.00 0.54
C ALA A 75 -16.23 2.99 1.23
N PRO A 76 -16.73 4.18 1.63
CA PRO A 76 -15.91 5.24 2.23
C PRO A 76 -15.34 4.87 3.60
N ASP A 77 -15.85 3.83 4.26
CA ASP A 77 -15.33 3.27 5.51
C ASP A 77 -14.09 2.39 5.30
N LYS A 78 -13.88 1.89 4.08
CA LYS A 78 -12.78 0.98 3.71
C LYS A 78 -11.69 1.66 2.88
N TYR A 79 -12.09 2.62 2.07
CA TYR A 79 -11.19 3.31 1.14
C TYR A 79 -11.02 4.78 1.50
N PHE A 80 -9.84 5.32 1.23
CA PHE A 80 -9.53 6.73 1.45
C PHE A 80 -8.63 7.27 0.34
N LYS A 81 -8.56 8.60 0.23
CA LYS A 81 -7.63 9.28 -0.66
C LYS A 81 -6.30 9.47 0.09
N PRO A 82 -5.22 8.76 -0.28
CA PRO A 82 -3.96 8.85 0.44
C PRO A 82 -3.31 10.23 0.22
N PRO A 83 -2.58 10.75 1.22
CA PRO A 83 -1.74 11.94 1.04
C PRO A 83 -0.77 11.79 -0.14
N TYR A 84 -0.40 12.90 -0.78
CA TYR A 84 0.59 13.02 -1.86
C TYR A 84 0.20 12.37 -3.20
N VAL A 85 -0.12 11.08 -3.21
CA VAL A 85 -0.42 10.31 -4.44
C VAL A 85 -1.92 10.22 -4.74
N GLY A 86 -2.77 10.57 -3.77
CA GLY A 86 -4.21 10.69 -3.96
C GLY A 86 -4.62 11.64 -5.07
N PRO A 87 -4.06 12.86 -5.20
CA PRO A 87 -4.30 13.74 -6.35
C PRO A 87 -3.99 13.10 -7.71
N SER A 88 -3.07 12.13 -7.76
CA SER A 88 -2.74 11.35 -8.96
C SER A 88 -3.60 10.09 -9.13
N GLY A 89 -4.69 9.95 -8.37
CA GLY A 89 -5.66 8.86 -8.50
C GLY A 89 -5.35 7.58 -7.72
N TRP A 90 -4.37 7.57 -6.82
CA TRP A 90 -4.09 6.38 -5.99
C TRP A 90 -5.16 6.14 -4.93
N ILE A 91 -5.39 4.88 -4.58
CA ILE A 91 -6.37 4.48 -3.57
C ILE A 91 -5.65 4.05 -2.30
N GLY A 92 -6.11 4.53 -1.15
CA GLY A 92 -5.77 3.98 0.15
C GLY A 92 -6.82 2.95 0.57
N VAL A 93 -6.38 1.82 1.12
CA VAL A 93 -7.23 0.77 1.68
C VAL A 93 -6.87 0.61 3.15
N TRP A 94 -7.83 0.72 4.05
CA TRP A 94 -7.61 0.43 5.47
C TRP A 94 -7.51 -1.08 5.72
N LEU A 95 -6.65 -1.48 6.65
CA LEU A 95 -6.45 -2.87 7.07
C LEU A 95 -7.01 -3.15 8.47
#